data_AF-A0A511UVQ5-F1
#
_entry.id   AF-A0A511UVQ5-F1
#
_cell.length_a   1.000
_cell.length_b   1.000
_cell.length_c   1.000
_cell.angle_alpha   90.00
_cell.angle_beta   90.00
_cell.angle_gamma   90.00
#
_symmetry.space_group_name_H-M   'P 1'
#
loop_
_entity.id
_entity.type
_entity.pdbx_description
1 polymer ?
#
loop_
_entity_poly.entity_id
_entity_poly.type
_entity_poly.pdbx_seq_one_letter_code
_entity_poly.pdbx_strand_id
1 'polypeptide(L)'
;MRYLNKQELQIASRFLFLSMTIIVLRQDINHIQNGSFKIKDPYITLLEHMLTIALNERKNLRKQMKERQMQVLLTRQNDAFSSYLFICQGKEEERHYFNPVIRKKVEYIIQELMLKAHDLMLN
;
A
#
# COMPACT_ATOMS: atom_id res chain seq x y z
N MET A 1 25.08 12.81 4.38
CA MET A 1 23.74 12.80 3.75
C MET A 1 22.70 13.17 4.79
N ARG A 2 21.75 14.05 4.48
CA ARG A 2 20.64 14.38 5.40
C ARG A 2 19.55 13.33 5.21
N TYR A 3 19.18 12.64 6.28
CA TYR A 3 18.10 11.66 6.29
C TYR A 3 16.74 12.33 6.33
N LEU A 4 15.71 11.62 5.85
CA LEU A 4 14.33 12.07 6.02
C LEU A 4 13.96 11.98 7.51
N ASN A 5 13.09 12.87 7.96
CA ASN A 5 12.56 12.79 9.31
C ASN A 5 11.51 11.67 9.43
N LYS A 6 11.16 11.31 10.67
CA LYS A 6 10.22 10.21 10.96
C LYS A 6 8.86 10.40 10.26
N GLN A 7 8.34 11.62 10.19
CA GLN A 7 7.04 11.90 9.57
C GLN A 7 7.11 11.76 8.04
N GLU A 8 8.16 12.29 7.41
CA GLU A 8 8.41 12.14 5.98
C GLU A 8 8.50 10.66 5.60
N LEU A 9 9.29 9.88 6.36
CA LEU A 9 9.42 8.45 6.17
C LEU A 9 8.10 7.70 6.35
N GLN A 10 7.29 8.09 7.34
CA GLN A 10 5.99 7.47 7.58
C GLN A 10 5.02 7.69 6.42
N ILE A 11 4.89 8.93 5.93
CA ILE A 11 4.02 9.28 4.80
C ILE A 11 4.45 8.50 3.55
N ALA A 12 5.74 8.55 3.24
CA ALA A 12 6.31 7.91 2.06
C ALA A 12 6.19 6.37 2.13
N SER A 13 6.48 5.78 3.29
CA SER A 13 6.35 4.32 3.49
C SER A 13 4.90 3.87 3.41
N ARG A 14 3.97 4.62 4.02
CA ARG A 14 2.54 4.29 3.91
C ARG A 14 2.07 4.38 2.46
N PHE A 15 2.47 5.41 1.73
CA PHE A 15 2.15 5.53 0.31
C PHE A 15 2.69 4.34 -0.51
N LEU A 16 3.94 3.93 -0.25
CA LEU A 16 4.58 2.80 -0.93
C LEU A 16 3.81 1.50 -0.68
N PHE A 17 3.62 1.11 0.59
CA PHE A 17 2.98 -0.17 0.91
C PHE A 17 1.50 -0.18 0.56
N LEU A 18 0.78 0.93 0.72
CA LEU A 18 -0.62 1.03 0.30
C LEU A 18 -0.78 0.91 -1.21
N SER A 19 0.17 1.46 -1.99
CA SER A 19 0.19 1.27 -3.45
C SER A 19 0.33 -0.19 -3.84
N MET A 20 1.16 -0.96 -3.12
CA MET A 20 1.29 -2.41 -3.33
C MET A 20 0.03 -3.15 -2.90
N THR A 21 -0.56 -2.78 -1.75
CA THR A 21 -1.82 -3.36 -1.27
C THR A 21 -2.94 -3.21 -2.31
N ILE A 22 -3.05 -2.06 -2.96
CA ILE A 22 -4.06 -1.85 -4.02
C ILE A 22 -3.87 -2.81 -5.21
N ILE A 23 -2.63 -3.10 -5.59
CA ILE A 23 -2.35 -4.07 -6.65
C ILE A 23 -2.81 -5.47 -6.21
N VAL A 24 -2.48 -5.87 -4.98
CA VAL A 24 -2.90 -7.16 -4.41
C VAL A 24 -4.42 -7.27 -4.36
N LEU A 25 -5.13 -6.27 -3.84
CA LEU A 25 -6.59 -6.27 -3.76
C LEU A 25 -7.25 -6.43 -5.13
N ARG A 26 -6.73 -5.77 -6.17
CA ARG A 26 -7.24 -5.92 -7.54
C ARG A 26 -7.02 -7.32 -8.09
N GLN A 27 -5.87 -7.93 -7.80
CA GLN A 27 -5.59 -9.32 -8.17
C GLN A 27 -6.53 -10.27 -7.44
N ASP A 28 -6.72 -10.09 -6.13
CA ASP A 28 -7.59 -10.94 -5.32
C ASP A 28 -9.05 -10.86 -5.75
N ILE A 29 -9.56 -9.66 -6.07
CA ILE A 29 -10.89 -9.48 -6.66
C ILE A 29 -11.01 -10.32 -7.94
N ASN A 30 -10.03 -10.22 -8.85
CA ASN A 30 -10.04 -10.98 -10.09
C ASN A 30 -9.97 -12.50 -9.85
N HIS A 31 -9.11 -12.96 -8.93
CA HIS A 31 -8.99 -14.37 -8.59
C HIS A 31 -10.29 -14.93 -8.00
N ILE A 32 -10.99 -14.19 -7.14
CA ILE A 32 -12.27 -14.63 -6.56
C ILE A 32 -13.38 -14.60 -7.61
N GLN A 33 -13.44 -13.55 -8.44
CA GLN A 33 -14.38 -13.45 -9.55
C GLN A 33 -14.27 -14.63 -10.51
N ASN A 34 -13.05 -15.04 -10.86
CA ASN A 34 -12.79 -16.13 -11.80
C ASN A 34 -12.65 -17.51 -11.14
N GLY A 35 -12.54 -17.56 -9.81
CA GLY A 35 -12.35 -18.80 -9.05
C GLY A 35 -13.62 -19.62 -8.90
N SER A 36 -13.46 -20.86 -8.41
CA SER A 36 -14.54 -21.83 -8.17
C SER A 36 -15.26 -21.63 -6.82
N PHE A 37 -15.53 -20.38 -6.44
CA PHE A 37 -16.30 -20.04 -5.23
C PHE A 37 -17.81 -20.19 -5.50
N LYS A 38 -18.54 -20.87 -4.61
CA LYS A 38 -19.99 -21.06 -4.74
C LYS A 38 -20.78 -19.78 -4.49
N ILE A 39 -20.32 -18.95 -3.56
CA ILE A 39 -20.91 -17.65 -3.21
C ILE A 39 -19.76 -16.64 -3.26
N LYS A 40 -19.80 -15.72 -4.21
CA LYS A 40 -18.70 -14.78 -4.50
C LYS A 40 -18.94 -13.39 -3.95
N ASP A 41 -20.18 -12.92 -4.07
CA ASP A 41 -20.55 -11.52 -3.86
C ASP A 41 -20.12 -10.96 -2.50
N PRO A 42 -20.30 -11.64 -1.34
CA PRO A 42 -19.88 -11.09 -0.05
C PRO A 42 -18.37 -10.79 0.02
N TYR A 43 -17.55 -11.65 -0.60
CA TYR A 43 -16.09 -11.47 -0.62
C TYR A 43 -15.67 -10.36 -1.58
N ILE A 44 -16.29 -10.30 -2.77
CA ILE A 44 -16.01 -9.26 -3.76
C ILE A 44 -16.41 -7.89 -3.19
N THR A 45 -17.62 -7.76 -2.64
CA THR A 45 -18.11 -6.52 -2.04
C THR A 45 -17.17 -6.03 -0.93
N LEU A 46 -16.73 -6.93 -0.03
CA LEU A 46 -15.76 -6.58 1.01
C LEU A 46 -14.46 -6.03 0.40
N LEU A 47 -13.89 -6.72 -0.59
CA LEU A 47 -12.64 -6.30 -1.24
C LEU A 47 -12.80 -4.99 -2.02
N GLU A 48 -13.95 -4.74 -2.65
CA GLU A 48 -14.24 -3.48 -3.35
C GLU A 48 -14.34 -2.29 -2.39
N HIS A 49 -14.95 -2.49 -1.22
CA HIS A 49 -14.93 -1.48 -0.15
C HIS A 49 -13.51 -1.22 0.36
N MET A 50 -12.72 -2.27 0.63
CA MET A 50 -11.32 -2.14 1.01
C MET A 50 -10.52 -1.37 -0.04
N LEU A 51 -10.71 -1.69 -1.32
CA LEU A 51 -10.05 -1.02 -2.44
C LEU A 51 -10.43 0.46 -2.50
N THR A 52 -11.70 0.80 -2.30
CA THR A 52 -12.18 2.18 -2.26
C THR A 52 -11.54 2.98 -1.13
N ILE A 53 -11.49 2.41 0.08
CA ILE A 53 -10.82 3.02 1.25
C ILE A 53 -9.34 3.25 0.95
N ALA A 54 -8.65 2.23 0.43
CA ALA A 54 -7.22 2.31 0.09
C ALA A 54 -6.93 3.35 -0.98
N LEU A 55 -7.76 3.44 -2.03
CA LEU A 55 -7.60 4.43 -3.10
C LEU A 55 -7.77 5.86 -2.58
N ASN A 56 -8.75 6.10 -1.71
CA ASN A 56 -8.98 7.40 -1.09
C ASN A 56 -7.81 7.80 -0.18
N GLU A 57 -7.34 6.89 0.67
CA GLU A 57 -6.19 7.15 1.53
C GLU A 57 -4.92 7.41 0.69
N ARG A 58 -4.68 6.61 -0.36
CA ARG A 58 -3.54 6.80 -1.27
C ARG A 58 -3.59 8.15 -1.98
N LYS A 59 -4.77 8.60 -2.40
CA LYS A 59 -4.97 9.93 -3.01
C LYS A 59 -4.58 11.04 -2.04
N ASN A 60 -4.97 10.92 -0.77
CA ASN A 60 -4.60 11.88 0.27
C ASN A 60 -3.09 11.88 0.56
N LEU A 61 -2.47 10.71 0.65
CA LEU A 61 -1.01 10.59 0.81
C LEU A 61 -0.27 11.19 -0.39
N ARG A 62 -0.75 10.94 -1.62
CA ARG A 62 -0.16 11.51 -2.84
C ARG A 62 -0.20 13.03 -2.84
N LYS A 63 -1.31 13.62 -2.37
CA LYS A 63 -1.44 15.08 -2.22
C LYS A 63 -0.41 15.61 -1.22
N GLN A 64 -0.30 15.00 -0.04
CA GLN A 64 0.69 15.38 0.97
C GLN A 64 2.13 15.26 0.46
N MET A 65 2.45 14.19 -0.26
CA MET A 65 3.76 14.02 -0.88
C MET A 65 4.05 15.09 -1.91
N LYS A 66 3.08 15.48 -2.74
CA LYS A 66 3.25 16.55 -3.74
C LYS A 66 3.54 17.90 -3.06
N GLU A 67 2.77 18.25 -2.03
CA GLU A 67 2.92 19.50 -1.29
C GLU A 67 4.30 19.62 -0.62
N ARG A 68 4.86 18.49 -0.18
CA ARG A 68 6.16 18.42 0.50
C ARG A 68 7.32 18.07 -0.44
N GLN A 69 7.09 18.00 -1.75
CA GLN A 69 8.09 17.61 -2.75
C GLN A 69 8.76 16.26 -2.44
N MET A 70 7.95 15.28 -2.03
CA MET A 70 8.38 13.94 -1.66
C MET A 70 8.22 12.95 -2.80
N GLN A 71 9.16 12.01 -2.91
CA GLN A 71 9.12 10.92 -3.88
C GLN A 71 9.61 9.60 -3.26
N VAL A 72 9.11 8.49 -3.78
CA VAL A 72 9.63 7.14 -3.50
C VAL A 72 9.82 6.45 -4.84
N LEU A 73 11.04 5.99 -5.13
CA LEU A 73 11.41 5.39 -6.40
C LEU A 73 11.99 4.00 -6.15
N LEU A 74 11.57 3.00 -6.93
CA LEU A 74 12.23 1.70 -6.94
C LEU A 74 13.61 1.87 -7.59
N THR A 75 14.67 1.50 -6.90
CA THR A 75 16.04 1.60 -7.44
C THR A 75 16.58 0.26 -7.90
N ARG A 76 16.33 -0.80 -7.12
CA ARG A 76 16.80 -2.15 -7.39
C ARG A 76 15.79 -3.18 -6.91
N GLN A 77 15.65 -4.27 -7.65
CA GLN A 77 14.82 -5.40 -7.25
C GLN A 77 15.49 -6.70 -7.68
N ASN A 78 15.44 -7.71 -6.81
CA ASN A 78 15.74 -9.10 -7.11
C ASN A 78 14.77 -10.00 -6.34
N ASP A 79 14.96 -11.32 -6.44
CA ASP A 79 14.06 -12.32 -5.87
C ASP A 79 13.93 -12.21 -4.34
N ALA A 80 14.98 -11.77 -3.66
CA ALA A 80 15.01 -11.67 -2.20
C ALA A 80 14.77 -10.25 -1.66
N PHE A 81 15.18 -9.20 -2.39
CA PHE A 81 15.20 -7.82 -1.90
C PHE A 81 14.66 -6.82 -2.91
N SER A 82 14.04 -5.76 -2.39
CA SER A 82 13.67 -4.55 -3.13
C SER A 82 14.21 -3.32 -2.43
N SER A 83 14.82 -2.42 -3.19
CA SER A 83 15.43 -1.19 -2.71
C SER A 83 14.66 0.02 -3.23
N TYR A 84 14.38 0.97 -2.34
CA TYR A 84 13.65 2.18 -2.67
C TYR A 84 14.41 3.41 -2.20
N LEU A 85 14.50 4.41 -3.06
CA LEU A 85 15.02 5.73 -2.74
C LEU A 85 13.87 6.64 -2.32
N PHE A 86 13.96 7.14 -1.09
CA PHE A 86 13.05 8.12 -0.52
C PHE A 86 13.66 9.51 -0.66
N ILE A 87 12.93 10.44 -1.26
CA ILE A 87 13.41 11.80 -1.54
C ILE A 87 12.46 12.80 -0.90
N CYS A 88 12.99 13.83 -0.24
CA CYS A 88 12.23 14.98 0.26
C CYS A 88 13.11 16.23 0.27
N GLN A 89 12.78 17.25 -0.53
CA GLN A 89 13.48 18.56 -0.51
C GLN A 89 15.02 18.45 -0.59
N GLY A 90 15.53 17.59 -1.49
CA GLY A 90 16.97 17.36 -1.68
C GLY A 90 17.63 16.45 -0.63
N LYS A 91 16.86 15.92 0.33
CA LYS A 91 17.28 14.82 1.22
C LYS A 91 16.97 13.49 0.57
N GLU A 92 17.85 12.53 0.75
CA GLU A 92 17.77 11.21 0.15
C GLU A 92 18.06 10.12 1.18
N GLU A 93 17.25 9.07 1.17
CA GLU A 93 17.42 7.90 2.01
C GLU A 93 17.07 6.64 1.21
N GLU A 94 18.06 5.77 0.96
CA GLU A 94 17.81 4.45 0.35
C GLU A 94 17.42 3.45 1.45
N ARG A 95 16.37 2.67 1.20
CA ARG A 95 15.92 1.58 2.08
C ARG A 95 15.88 0.27 1.32
N HIS A 96 16.56 -0.72 1.89
CA HIS A 96 16.57 -2.08 1.40
C HIS A 96 15.61 -2.93 2.21
N TYR A 97 14.66 -3.58 1.55
CA TYR A 97 13.68 -4.44 2.18
C TYR A 97 13.85 -5.86 1.70
N PHE A 98 13.86 -6.80 2.65
CA PHE A 98 13.63 -8.19 2.36
C PHE A 98 12.17 -8.38 1.90
N ASN A 99 11.94 -9.02 0.75
CA ASN A 99 10.63 -9.11 0.12
C ASN A 99 9.54 -9.70 1.06
N PRO A 100 9.83 -10.71 1.91
CA PRO A 100 8.92 -11.16 2.95
C PRO A 100 8.48 -10.08 3.96
N VAL A 101 9.35 -9.12 4.29
CA VAL A 101 8.97 -7.98 5.15
C VAL A 101 7.98 -7.06 4.44
N ILE A 102 8.17 -6.80 3.13
CA ILE A 102 7.20 -6.05 2.32
C ILE A 102 5.85 -6.75 2.34
N ARG A 103 5.84 -8.06 2.07
CA ARG A 103 4.62 -8.88 2.09
C ARG A 103 3.92 -8.76 3.45
N LYS A 104 4.68 -8.83 4.55
CA LYS A 104 4.10 -8.69 5.89
C LYS A 104 3.52 -7.30 6.13
N LYS A 105 4.15 -6.23 5.62
CA LYS A 105 3.60 -4.87 5.68
C LYS A 105 2.30 -4.73 4.88
N VAL A 106 2.23 -5.32 3.69
CA VAL A 106 1.02 -5.36 2.87
C VAL A 106 -0.10 -6.13 3.57
N GLU A 107 0.21 -7.27 4.17
CA GLU A 107 -0.75 -8.08 4.95
C GLU A 107 -1.36 -7.29 6.11
N TYR A 108 -0.54 -6.53 6.87
CA TYR A 108 -1.08 -5.68 7.93
C TYR A 108 -2.03 -4.59 7.42
N ILE A 109 -1.73 -3.98 6.26
CA ILE A 109 -2.64 -3.00 5.65
C ILE A 109 -3.94 -3.68 5.20
N ILE A 110 -3.87 -4.90 4.67
CA ILE A 110 -5.07 -5.68 4.31
C ILE A 110 -5.94 -5.91 5.55
N GLN A 111 -5.37 -6.33 6.67
CA GLN A 111 -6.11 -6.53 7.92
C GLN A 111 -6.77 -5.23 8.40
N GLU A 112 -6.06 -4.10 8.36
CA GLU A 112 -6.61 -2.79 8.71
C GLU A 112 -7.78 -2.40 7.80
N LEU A 113 -7.64 -2.57 6.49
CA LEU A 113 -8.69 -2.27 5.51
C LEU A 113 -9.90 -3.18 5.69
N MET A 114 -9.69 -4.46 6.01
CA MET A 114 -10.75 -5.43 6.22
C MET A 114 -11.65 -5.03 7.39
N LEU A 115 -11.06 -4.61 8.52
CA LEU A 115 -11.81 -4.11 9.67
C LEU A 115 -12.63 -2.86 9.30
N LYS A 116 -11.99 -1.87 8.66
CA LYS A 116 -12.67 -0.64 8.23
C LYS A 116 -13.81 -0.88 7.24
N ALA A 117 -13.61 -1.80 6.29
CA ALA A 117 -14.63 -2.14 5.31
C ALA A 117 -15.80 -2.88 5.95
N HIS A 118 -15.51 -3.80 6.86
CA HIS A 118 -16.55 -4.52 7.62
C HIS A 118 -17.41 -3.57 8.44
N ASP A 119 -16.79 -2.63 9.18
CA ASP A 119 -17.51 -1.61 9.96
C ASP A 119 -18.42 -0.76 9.05
N LEU A 120 -17.98 -0.44 7.84
CA LEU A 120 -18.77 0.34 6.88
C LEU A 120 -19.95 -0.45 6.30
N MET A 121 -19.83 -1.78 6.15
CA MET A 121 -20.91 -2.63 5.64
C MET A 121 -22.01 -2.90 6.67
N LEU A 122 -21.75 -2.68 7.96
CA LEU A 122 -22.71 -2.89 9.06
C LEU A 122 -23.54 -1.65 9.42
N ASN A 123 -23.20 -0.48 8.86
CA ASN A 123 -23.86 0.81 9.09
C ASN A 123 -24.58 1.29 7.83
#